data_AF-A0A4V0NEW1-F1
#
_entry.id   AF-A0A4V0NEW1-F1
#
_cell.length_a   1.000
_cell.length_b   1.000
_cell.length_c   1.000
_cell.angle_alpha   90.00
_cell.angle_beta   90.00
_cell.angle_gamma   90.00
#
_symmetry.space_group_name_H-M   'P 1'
#
loop_
_entity.id
_entity.type
_entity.pdbx_description
1 polymer ?
#
loop_
_entity_poly.entity_id
_entity_poly.type
_entity_poly.pdbx_seq_one_letter_code
_entity_poly.pdbx_strand_id
1 'polypeptide(L)'
;MKRTGICPKCQHNVLWYVENVAANEEAGLMQQHPTFQLAVTGNGSYGRAGSTEAYVCQQCGYIELYLKERLTADGKHVRELRGSRGAPYRG
;
A
#
# COMPACT_ATOMS: atom_id res chain seq x y z
N MET A 1 0.43 11.56 -3.60
CA MET A 1 -0.30 11.28 -4.86
C MET A 1 -1.82 11.21 -4.68
N LYS A 2 -2.38 10.23 -3.95
CA LYS A 2 -3.86 10.01 -3.86
C LYS A 2 -4.67 11.26 -3.51
N ARG A 3 -4.21 12.04 -2.52
CA ARG A 3 -4.90 13.25 -2.05
C ARG A 3 -4.70 14.47 -2.95
N THR A 4 -3.52 14.59 -3.56
CA THR A 4 -3.08 15.85 -4.21
C THR A 4 -3.11 15.78 -5.73
N GLY A 5 -3.17 14.59 -6.33
CA GLY A 5 -2.97 14.40 -7.77
C GLY A 5 -1.53 14.70 -8.25
N ILE A 6 -0.59 14.91 -7.33
CA ILE A 6 0.78 15.36 -7.64
C ILE A 6 1.79 14.36 -7.05
N CYS A 7 2.82 14.04 -7.84
CA CYS A 7 3.97 13.26 -7.41
C CYS A 7 4.83 14.07 -6.43
N PRO A 8 5.04 13.61 -5.18
CA PRO A 8 5.85 14.37 -4.22
C PRO A 8 7.33 14.40 -4.60
N LYS A 9 7.80 13.43 -5.39
CA LYS A 9 9.22 13.31 -5.78
C LYS A 9 9.64 14.29 -6.89
N CYS A 10 8.79 14.51 -7.90
CA CYS A 10 9.14 15.35 -9.05
C CYS A 10 8.10 16.44 -9.39
N GLN A 11 7.05 16.59 -8.57
CA GLN A 11 5.97 17.57 -8.75
C GLN A 11 5.14 17.41 -10.05
N HIS A 12 5.33 16.32 -10.79
CA HIS A 12 4.52 15.98 -11.96
C HIS A 12 3.07 15.65 -11.56
N ASN A 13 2.11 15.98 -12.42
CA ASN A 13 0.67 15.85 -12.14
C ASN A 13 -0.06 14.82 -13.02
N VAL A 14 0.66 14.05 -13.83
CA VAL A 14 0.09 12.87 -14.53
C VAL A 14 0.46 11.60 -13.75
N LEU A 15 -0.56 10.91 -13.28
CA LEU A 15 -0.45 9.71 -12.46
C LEU A 15 -1.23 8.57 -13.09
N TRP A 16 -0.70 7.35 -13.00
CA TRP A 16 -1.45 6.12 -13.24
C TRP A 16 -2.02 5.61 -11.93
N TYR A 17 -3.31 5.26 -11.94
CA TYR A 17 -3.97 4.57 -10.84
C TYR A 17 -3.98 3.07 -11.13
N VAL A 18 -3.44 2.30 -10.20
CA VAL A 18 -3.48 0.83 -10.22
C VAL A 18 -4.51 0.39 -9.20
N GLU A 19 -5.67 -0.03 -9.69
CA GLU A 19 -6.78 -0.40 -8.83
C GLU A 19 -6.42 -1.61 -7.95
N ASN A 20 -5.79 -2.64 -8.49
CA ASN A 20 -5.42 -3.82 -7.71
C ASN A 20 -3.93 -4.11 -7.90
N VAL A 21 -3.16 -4.03 -6.82
CA VAL A 21 -1.73 -4.39 -6.84
C VAL A 21 -1.64 -5.91 -6.72
N ALA A 22 -0.85 -6.59 -7.56
CA ALA A 22 -0.66 -8.04 -7.50
C ALA A 22 0.44 -8.44 -6.48
N ALA A 23 0.36 -9.65 -5.93
CA ALA A 23 1.40 -10.22 -5.09
C ALA A 23 2.63 -10.61 -5.93
N ASN A 24 3.83 -10.44 -5.37
CA ASN A 24 5.09 -10.79 -6.02
C ASN A 24 5.48 -12.28 -5.86
N GLU A 25 4.56 -13.16 -5.45
CA GLU A 25 4.85 -14.59 -5.32
C GLU A 25 4.70 -15.30 -6.67
N GLU A 26 5.52 -16.33 -6.92
CA GLU A 26 5.46 -17.13 -8.13
C GLU A 26 4.04 -17.67 -8.35
N ALA A 27 3.39 -17.18 -9.41
CA ALA A 27 2.09 -17.67 -9.83
C ALA A 27 2.24 -19.11 -10.36
N GLY A 28 2.08 -20.09 -9.48
CA GLY A 28 1.90 -21.49 -9.86
C GLY A 28 0.69 -21.68 -10.79
N LEU A 29 0.79 -22.66 -11.69
CA LEU A 29 0.01 -22.85 -12.92
C LEU A 29 -1.52 -23.03 -12.81
N MET A 30 -2.16 -22.88 -11.63
CA MET A 30 -3.61 -23.02 -11.52
C MET A 30 -4.23 -21.85 -10.73
N GLN A 31 -4.78 -20.91 -11.51
CA GLN A 31 -5.93 -20.05 -11.21
C GLN A 31 -6.06 -19.50 -9.77
N GLN A 32 -5.60 -18.27 -9.58
CA GLN A 32 -6.41 -17.11 -9.17
C GLN A 32 -5.43 -15.95 -8.98
N HIS A 33 -5.52 -14.91 -9.82
CA HIS A 33 -4.61 -13.75 -9.81
C HIS A 33 -4.51 -13.16 -8.39
N PRO A 34 -3.40 -13.39 -7.65
CA PRO A 34 -3.34 -12.96 -6.28
C PRO A 34 -3.12 -11.44 -6.29
N THR A 35 -4.16 -10.68 -5.97
CA THR A 35 -3.99 -9.29 -5.56
C THR A 35 -3.23 -9.29 -4.22
N PHE A 36 -2.20 -8.46 -4.11
CA PHE A 36 -1.47 -8.22 -2.87
C PHE A 36 -2.45 -7.73 -1.80
N GLN A 37 -2.40 -8.40 -0.66
CA GLN A 37 -3.08 -7.99 0.55
C GLN A 37 -2.01 -7.77 1.61
N LEU A 38 -2.18 -6.74 2.46
CA LEU A 38 -1.28 -6.55 3.59
C LEU A 38 -1.41 -7.76 4.53
N ALA A 39 -0.34 -8.53 4.67
CA ALA A 39 -0.27 -9.64 5.61
C ALA A 39 0.19 -9.15 6.99
N VAL A 40 -0.47 -9.63 8.03
CA VAL A 40 -0.16 -9.34 9.43
C VAL A 40 0.08 -10.67 10.14
N THR A 41 1.22 -10.80 10.81
CA THR A 41 1.61 -12.02 11.52
C THR A 41 1.27 -11.94 13.01
N GLY A 42 0.69 -13.01 13.55
CA GLY A 42 0.96 -13.33 14.95
C GLY A 42 0.53 -14.70 15.40
N ASN A 43 1.11 -15.10 16.54
CA ASN A 43 1.15 -16.44 17.15
C ASN A 43 0.61 -17.58 16.25
N GLY A 44 1.30 -17.82 15.14
CA GLY A 44 1.13 -19.04 14.33
C GLY A 44 0.22 -18.96 13.10
N SER A 45 -0.47 -17.84 12.82
CA SER A 45 -1.24 -17.69 11.57
C SER A 45 -1.03 -16.33 10.91
N TYR A 46 -0.83 -16.34 9.58
CA TYR A 46 -0.85 -15.14 8.75
C TYR A 46 -2.30 -14.70 8.57
N GLY A 47 -2.67 -13.53 9.08
CA GLY A 47 -3.94 -12.88 8.80
C GLY A 47 -3.78 -11.92 7.63
N ARG A 48 -4.72 -11.93 6.68
CA ARG A 48 -4.79 -10.90 5.63
C ARG A 48 -5.61 -9.71 6.15
N ALA A 49 -5.09 -8.50 5.98
CA ALA A 49 -5.60 -7.32 6.69
C ALA A 49 -6.21 -6.23 5.79
N GLY A 50 -6.18 -6.42 4.47
CA GLY A 50 -6.83 -5.52 3.50
C GLY A 50 -6.18 -5.56 2.12
N SER A 51 -6.93 -5.15 1.10
CA SER A 51 -6.48 -5.01 -0.29
C SER A 51 -5.70 -3.71 -0.49
N THR A 52 -4.77 -3.70 -1.44
CA THR A 52 -4.01 -2.49 -1.77
C THR A 52 -4.29 -1.96 -3.17
N GLU A 53 -4.15 -0.65 -3.30
CA GLU A 53 -4.13 0.11 -4.54
C GLU A 53 -2.82 0.91 -4.63
N ALA A 54 -2.45 1.37 -5.82
CA ALA A 54 -1.27 2.20 -6.00
C ALA A 54 -1.52 3.41 -6.90
N TYR A 55 -0.73 4.45 -6.69
CA TYR A 55 -0.56 5.54 -7.63
C TYR A 55 0.89 5.57 -8.10
N VAL A 56 1.10 5.69 -9.41
CA VAL A 56 2.43 5.69 -10.04
C VAL A 56 2.62 7.00 -10.82
N CYS A 57 3.74 7.69 -10.60
CA CYS A 57 4.09 8.86 -11.42
C CYS A 57 4.47 8.42 -12.84
N GLN A 58 3.80 8.98 -13.85
CA GLN A 58 4.12 8.68 -15.24
C GLN A 58 5.52 9.17 -15.66
N GLN A 59 6.01 10.26 -15.06
CA GLN A 59 7.33 10.82 -15.39
C GLN A 59 8.50 10.10 -14.71
N CYS A 60 8.41 9.82 -13.40
CA CYS A 60 9.56 9.35 -12.62
C CYS A 60 9.39 7.95 -12.02
N GLY A 61 8.26 7.30 -12.26
CA GLY A 61 7.99 5.95 -11.76
C GLY A 61 7.82 5.83 -10.25
N TYR A 62 7.80 6.93 -9.48
CA TYR A 62 7.57 6.87 -8.04
C TYR A 62 6.19 6.27 -7.74
N ILE A 63 6.13 5.37 -6.77
CA ILE A 63 4.92 4.62 -6.39
C ILE A 63 4.53 4.96 -4.96
N GLU A 64 3.26 5.27 -4.74
CA GLU A 64 2.65 5.31 -3.41
C GLU A 64 1.59 4.21 -3.30
N LEU A 65 1.71 3.35 -2.28
CA LEU A 65 0.77 2.27 -1.97
C LEU A 65 -0.22 2.70 -0.89
N TYR A 66 -1.48 2.30 -1.06
CA TYR A 66 -2.57 2.59 -0.13
C TYR A 66 -3.37 1.33 0.16
N LEU A 67 -3.98 1.27 1.35
CA LEU A 67 -5.01 0.30 1.65
C LEU A 67 -6.36 0.81 1.13
N LYS A 68 -7.14 -0.08 0.52
CA LYS A 68 -8.51 0.23 0.09
C LYS A 68 -9.47 0.30 1.27
N GLU A 69 -9.30 -0.60 2.22
CA GLU A 69 -10.10 -0.67 3.44
C GLU A 69 -9.34 -0.09 4.64
N ARG A 70 -10.10 0.38 5.64
CA ARG A 70 -9.52 0.87 6.88
C ARG A 70 -9.08 -0.32 7.73
N LEU A 71 -7.79 -0.37 8.07
CA LEU A 71 -7.30 -1.29 9.11
C LEU A 71 -7.93 -0.98 10.45
N THR A 72 -8.38 -2.03 11.14
CA THR A 72 -8.82 -1.94 12.54
C THR A 72 -7.65 -2.33 13.44
N ALA A 73 -7.37 -1.53 14.47
CA ALA A 73 -6.37 -1.88 15.47
C ALA A 73 -6.92 -2.98 16.38
N ASP A 74 -6.21 -4.10 16.46
CA ASP A 74 -6.54 -5.23 17.36
C ASP A 74 -5.69 -5.20 18.65
N GLY A 75 -4.76 -4.25 18.75
CA GLY A 75 -3.87 -4.08 19.91
C GLY A 75 -2.77 -5.13 20.03
N LYS A 76 -2.79 -6.19 19.21
CA LYS A 76 -1.83 -7.30 19.25
C LYS A 76 -0.88 -7.26 18.05
N HIS A 77 -1.41 -7.08 16.85
CA HIS A 77 -0.64 -7.10 15.60
C HIS A 77 -0.75 -5.77 14.85
N VAL A 78 -1.89 -5.08 14.97
CA VAL A 78 -2.09 -3.72 14.49
C VAL A 78 -2.32 -2.83 15.72
N ARG A 79 -1.35 -1.94 15.99
CA ARG A 79 -1.41 -1.00 17.11
C ARG A 79 -1.26 0.43 16.63
N GLU A 80 -1.96 1.35 17.28
CA GLU A 80 -1.79 2.78 17.01
C GLU A 80 -0.40 3.23 17.50
N LEU A 81 0.40 3.78 16.59
CA LEU A 81 1.67 4.44 16.92
C LEU A 81 1.51 5.93 16.64
N ARG A 82 1.55 6.74 17.70
CA ARG A 82 1.53 8.20 17.59
C ARG A 82 2.97 8.70 17.55
N GLY A 83 3.46 9.05 16.36
CA GLY A 83 4.72 9.79 16.24
C GLY A 83 4.59 11.19 16.84
N SER A 84 5.70 11.73 17.35
CA SER A 84 5.81 13.19 17.58
C SER A 84 5.58 13.90 16.23
N ARG A 85 5.03 15.13 16.25
CA ARG A 85 4.78 15.93 15.04
C ARG A 85 6.10 16.29 14.32
N GLY A 86 6.70 15.32 13.65
CA GLY A 86 7.78 15.51 12.69
C GLY A 86 7.20 15.94 11.36
N ALA A 87 7.96 16.75 10.62
CA ALA A 87 7.59 17.18 9.28
C ALA A 87 7.23 15.96 8.38
N PRO A 88 6.30 16.12 7.42
CA PRO A 88 5.98 15.04 6.50
C PRO A 88 7.24 14.56 5.77
N TYR A 89 7.28 13.25 5.49
CA TYR A 89 8.35 12.55 4.80
C TYR A 89 8.88 13.38 3.61
N ARG A 90 10.05 14.00 3.78
CA ARG A 90 10.87 14.55 2.70
C ARG A 90 11.94 13.49 2.45
N GLY A 91 11.85 12.83 1.30
CA GLY A 91 12.88 11.91 0.82
C GLY A 91 14.16 12.63 0.45
#